data_AF-A0A2V9KR29-F1
#
_entry.id   AF-A0A2V9KR29-F1
#
_cell.length_a   1.000
_cell.length_b   1.000
_cell.length_c   1.000
_cell.angle_alpha   90.00
_cell.angle_beta   90.00
_cell.angle_gamma   90.00
#
_symmetry.space_group_name_H-M   'P 1'
#
loop_
_entity.id
_entity.type
_entity.pdbx_description
1 polymer ?
#
loop_
_entity_poly.entity_id
_entity_poly.type
_entity_poly.pdbx_seq_one_letter_code
_entity_poly.pdbx_strand_id
1 'polypeptide(L)'
;MSTQPAHVTKKSLLLSLALALAFLISILRIAAEFLAALQCLLPHLEAAARMPLEGWFAIQCRAWVDGNHAVYSTALSLFLFALPSSWPLGLRASQADPEVPSDDDEPPSLSPPDRADCPAMEQALDPKILGKHLARLSIFQWIGALQDVAVKVMKHRGNEHCIFEVALRSGFVGKAYATDRPDVYQFMKDLKHAGFNQDAELSIPQPIAYLPELRLLLQERVEGTPAKDIFKFGDERKRADGAERCGRWLAQFHASAPAHGKVSDAEKIVQRSTRKCALLVGKGGPLATKAKHLFEGLREARLSLGQAPQCAGHGDFGTYQIIFGERRTVVLDYDLYDVADPARDVARFIISLERVAQGAGSVRALDAATEMFLKTYLGSGGHPQVVVHLPFYKAAGYLRAASWKVKTEQLAWRERAEAMLDQGLRALEAQK
;
A
#
# COMPACT_ATOMS: atom_id res chain seq x y z
N MET A 1 27.38 -37.42 -49.84
CA MET A 1 28.49 -36.58 -50.35
C MET A 1 27.85 -35.43 -51.11
N SER A 2 28.08 -34.15 -50.89
CA SER A 2 29.15 -33.43 -50.21
C SER A 2 28.59 -32.06 -49.79
N THR A 3 28.75 -31.67 -48.52
CA THR A 3 28.51 -30.31 -48.02
C THR A 3 29.82 -29.51 -48.17
N GLN A 4 29.79 -28.41 -48.93
CA GLN A 4 30.93 -27.50 -49.03
C GLN A 4 31.17 -26.76 -47.70
N PRO A 5 32.43 -26.61 -47.23
CA PRO A 5 32.72 -25.81 -46.07
C PRO A 5 32.79 -24.31 -46.43
N ALA A 6 32.18 -23.48 -45.58
CA ALA A 6 32.22 -22.03 -45.69
C ALA A 6 33.66 -21.50 -45.49
N HIS A 7 34.19 -20.83 -46.51
CA HIS A 7 35.46 -20.13 -46.45
C HIS A 7 35.34 -18.88 -45.55
N VAL A 8 35.66 -19.01 -44.26
CA VAL A 8 35.98 -17.86 -43.40
C VAL A 8 37.31 -17.31 -43.87
N THR A 9 37.30 -16.12 -44.48
CA THR A 9 38.53 -15.49 -44.99
C THR A 9 39.39 -15.01 -43.82
N LYS A 10 40.72 -15.20 -43.91
CA LYS A 10 41.71 -14.75 -42.90
C LYS A 10 41.49 -13.31 -42.41
N LYS A 11 40.94 -12.42 -43.27
CA LYS A 11 40.59 -11.04 -42.91
C LYS A 11 39.49 -10.94 -41.86
N SER A 12 38.47 -11.79 -41.90
CA SER A 12 37.40 -11.82 -40.90
C SER A 12 37.91 -12.28 -39.53
N LEU A 13 38.82 -13.27 -39.51
CA LEU A 13 39.41 -13.75 -38.27
C LEU A 13 40.31 -12.69 -37.62
N LEU A 14 41.11 -11.99 -38.44
CA LEU A 14 41.98 -10.90 -37.98
C LEU A 14 41.20 -9.71 -37.43
N LEU A 15 40.05 -9.37 -38.04
CA LEU A 15 39.20 -8.28 -37.57
C LEU A 15 38.54 -8.61 -36.22
N SER A 16 38.04 -9.84 -36.06
CA SER A 16 37.47 -10.30 -34.78
C SER A 16 38.53 -10.36 -33.67
N LEU A 17 39.76 -10.79 -34.00
CA LEU A 17 40.87 -10.80 -33.03
C LEU A 17 41.27 -9.38 -32.60
N ALA A 18 41.29 -8.43 -33.55
CA ALA A 18 41.61 -7.03 -33.27
C ALA A 18 40.56 -6.35 -32.37
N LEU A 19 39.27 -6.64 -32.60
CA LEU A 19 38.17 -6.13 -31.76
C LEU A 19 38.21 -6.73 -30.35
N ALA A 20 38.48 -8.03 -30.22
CA ALA A 20 38.63 -8.68 -28.92
C ALA A 20 39.83 -8.12 -28.14
N LEU A 21 40.95 -7.84 -28.83
CA LEU A 21 42.14 -7.25 -28.22
C LEU A 21 41.88 -5.80 -27.78
N ALA A 22 41.18 -5.00 -28.59
CA ALA A 22 40.79 -3.63 -28.23
C ALA A 22 39.87 -3.59 -27.00
N PHE A 23 38.92 -4.53 -26.91
CA PHE A 23 38.04 -4.66 -25.75
C PHE A 23 38.82 -5.05 -24.49
N LEU A 24 39.76 -6.00 -24.60
CA LEU A 24 40.62 -6.41 -23.48
C LEU A 24 41.51 -5.25 -22.99
N ILE A 25 42.08 -4.48 -23.90
CA ILE A 25 42.88 -3.28 -23.57
C ILE A 25 42.02 -2.24 -22.83
N SER A 26 40.77 -2.05 -23.25
CA SER A 26 39.84 -1.12 -22.59
C SER A 26 39.50 -1.57 -21.16
N ILE A 27 39.29 -2.87 -20.94
CA ILE A 27 39.07 -3.43 -19.60
C ILE A 27 40.30 -3.26 -18.71
N LEU A 28 41.50 -3.56 -19.24
CA LEU A 28 42.75 -3.40 -18.50
C LEU A 28 43.02 -1.94 -18.13
N ARG A 29 42.64 -0.99 -19.00
CA ARG A 29 42.74 0.44 -18.71
C ARG A 29 41.78 0.89 -17.60
N ILE A 30 40.53 0.44 -17.64
CA ILE A 30 39.54 0.70 -16.57
C ILE A 30 40.01 0.09 -15.24
N ALA A 31 40.57 -1.12 -15.27
CA ALA A 31 41.12 -1.78 -14.08
C ALA A 31 42.34 -1.02 -13.51
N ALA A 32 43.21 -0.48 -14.37
CA ALA A 32 44.36 0.32 -13.95
C ALA A 32 43.94 1.68 -13.36
N GLU A 33 42.95 2.35 -13.96
CA GLU A 33 42.36 3.59 -13.44
C GLU A 33 41.68 3.35 -12.09
N PHE A 34 41.01 2.20 -11.92
CA PHE A 34 40.43 1.79 -10.65
C PHE A 34 41.48 1.48 -9.58
N LEU A 35 42.58 0.79 -9.94
CA LEU A 35 43.69 0.52 -9.02
C LEU A 35 44.39 1.80 -8.56
N ALA A 36 44.59 2.75 -9.48
CA ALA A 36 45.18 4.06 -9.17
C ALA A 36 44.29 4.89 -8.24
N ALA A 37 42.97 4.87 -8.47
CA ALA A 37 42.00 5.49 -7.57
C ALA A 37 42.02 4.82 -6.17
N LEU A 38 42.13 3.50 -6.11
CA LEU A 38 42.21 2.75 -4.85
C LEU A 38 43.51 3.07 -4.08
N GLN A 39 44.65 3.16 -4.77
CA GLN A 39 45.94 3.56 -4.17
C GLN A 39 45.93 5.02 -3.66
N CYS A 40 45.17 5.90 -4.31
CA CYS A 40 44.97 7.28 -3.85
C CYS A 40 44.07 7.35 -2.61
N LEU A 41 43.08 6.45 -2.50
CA LEU A 41 42.13 6.40 -1.38
C LEU A 41 42.64 5.64 -0.15
N LEU A 42 43.59 4.71 -0.33
CA LEU A 42 44.10 3.82 0.73
C LEU A 42 44.65 4.57 1.97
N PRO A 43 45.46 5.65 1.82
CA PRO A 43 45.98 6.40 2.97
C PRO A 43 44.88 7.13 3.74
N HIS A 44 43.81 7.55 3.05
CA HIS A 44 42.67 8.23 3.64
C HIS A 44 41.74 7.27 4.40
N LEU A 45 41.59 6.04 3.90
CA LEU A 45 40.83 4.98 4.58
C LEU A 45 41.54 4.48 5.84
N GLU A 46 42.86 4.36 5.83
CA GLU A 46 43.65 4.01 7.03
C GLU A 46 43.63 5.10 8.11
N ALA A 47 43.64 6.38 7.70
CA ALA A 47 43.47 7.50 8.63
C ALA A 47 42.04 7.55 9.21
N ALA A 48 41.03 7.25 8.38
CA ALA A 48 39.63 7.26 8.78
C ALA A 48 39.27 6.13 9.77
N ALA A 49 39.97 5.00 9.73
CA ALA A 49 39.79 3.88 10.67
C ALA A 49 40.25 4.20 12.11
N ARG A 50 40.93 5.34 12.34
CA ARG A 50 41.47 5.75 13.64
C ARG A 50 40.80 6.99 14.25
N MET A 51 39.78 7.57 13.62
CA MET A 51 39.14 8.83 14.06
C MET A 51 37.71 8.62 14.60
N PRO A 52 37.28 9.37 15.64
CA PRO A 52 35.91 9.35 16.14
C PRO A 52 34.90 10.01 15.18
N LEU A 53 33.65 9.52 15.20
CA LEU A 53 32.55 9.83 14.27
C LEU A 53 32.26 11.32 14.03
N GLU A 54 32.55 12.19 15.00
CA GLU A 54 32.31 13.64 14.88
C GLU A 54 33.28 14.32 13.88
N GLY A 55 34.49 13.77 13.71
CA GLY A 55 35.46 14.26 12.72
C GLY A 55 35.06 13.94 11.28
N TRP A 56 34.26 12.90 11.07
CA TRP A 56 33.79 12.46 9.75
C TRP A 56 32.76 13.43 9.15
N PHE A 57 31.85 13.94 9.97
CA PHE A 57 30.83 14.91 9.54
C PHE A 57 31.45 16.24 9.09
N ALA A 58 32.51 16.69 9.77
CA ALA A 58 33.20 17.94 9.45
C ALA A 58 33.97 17.89 8.10
N ILE A 59 34.46 16.71 7.69
CA ILE A 59 35.12 16.52 6.39
C ILE A 59 34.09 16.44 5.26
N GLN A 60 32.96 15.76 5.47
CA GLN A 60 31.88 15.70 4.48
C GLN A 60 31.26 17.08 4.20
N CYS A 61 31.03 17.89 5.23
CA CYS A 61 30.52 19.25 5.03
C CYS A 61 31.52 20.14 4.25
N ARG A 62 32.83 19.94 4.43
CA ARG A 62 33.86 20.72 3.72
C ARG A 62 34.02 20.26 2.26
N ALA A 63 34.02 18.95 2.01
CA ALA A 63 34.08 18.38 0.66
C ALA A 63 32.81 18.63 -0.19
N TRP A 64 31.65 18.80 0.47
CA TRP A 64 30.39 19.18 -0.20
C TRP A 64 30.42 20.63 -0.71
N VAL A 65 31.16 21.51 -0.03
CA VAL A 65 31.36 22.91 -0.42
C VAL A 65 32.38 23.06 -1.56
N ASP A 66 33.37 22.15 -1.65
CA ASP A 66 34.47 22.24 -2.63
C ASP A 66 34.22 21.44 -3.95
N GLY A 67 33.03 20.86 -4.14
CA GLY A 67 32.57 20.32 -5.44
C GLY A 67 33.08 18.92 -5.86
N ASN A 68 33.79 18.20 -4.99
CA ASN A 68 34.34 16.87 -5.30
C ASN A 68 33.39 15.70 -4.95
N HIS A 69 32.18 15.71 -5.50
CA HIS A 69 31.10 14.79 -5.11
C HIS A 69 31.33 13.31 -5.48
N ALA A 70 31.98 13.03 -6.61
CA ALA A 70 32.11 11.68 -7.13
C ALA A 70 33.00 10.79 -6.25
N VAL A 71 34.15 11.31 -5.80
CA VAL A 71 35.14 10.55 -5.03
C VAL A 71 34.63 10.16 -3.63
N TYR A 72 33.90 11.07 -2.97
CA TYR A 72 33.36 10.82 -1.63
C TYR A 72 32.09 9.95 -1.64
N SER A 73 31.29 10.00 -2.70
CA SER A 73 30.15 9.09 -2.87
C SER A 73 30.63 7.64 -3.00
N THR A 74 31.71 7.40 -3.77
CA THR A 74 32.26 6.04 -3.92
C THR A 74 32.93 5.54 -2.64
N ALA A 75 33.62 6.42 -1.89
CA ALA A 75 34.21 6.07 -0.60
C ALA A 75 33.16 5.74 0.47
N LEU A 76 32.02 6.44 0.49
CA LEU A 76 30.91 6.17 1.40
C LEU A 76 30.24 4.83 1.10
N SER A 77 30.07 4.48 -0.19
CA SER A 77 29.55 3.18 -0.60
C SER A 77 30.50 2.04 -0.21
N LEU A 78 31.81 2.21 -0.35
CA LEU A 78 32.79 1.20 0.05
C LEU A 78 32.89 1.04 1.58
N PHE A 79 32.77 2.14 2.34
CA PHE A 79 32.78 2.08 3.81
C PHE A 79 31.53 1.38 4.38
N LEU A 80 30.36 1.58 3.77
CA LEU A 80 29.13 0.86 4.14
C LEU A 80 29.19 -0.64 3.81
N PHE A 81 29.95 -1.03 2.79
CA PHE A 81 30.18 -2.44 2.43
C PHE A 81 31.25 -3.14 3.28
N ALA A 82 32.16 -2.41 3.92
CA ALA A 82 33.29 -2.95 4.67
C ALA A 82 33.06 -3.07 6.19
N LEU A 83 31.90 -2.66 6.72
CA LEU A 83 31.59 -2.82 8.14
C LEU A 83 31.36 -4.31 8.47
N PRO A 84 32.07 -4.88 9.46
CA PRO A 84 31.77 -6.22 9.97
C PRO A 84 30.35 -6.26 10.55
N SER A 85 29.62 -7.34 10.28
CA SER A 85 28.22 -7.59 10.67
C SER A 85 27.94 -7.67 12.18
N SER A 86 28.87 -7.24 13.04
CA SER A 86 28.79 -7.38 14.50
C SER A 86 28.84 -6.05 15.28
N TRP A 87 28.80 -4.88 14.64
CA TRP A 87 28.67 -3.61 15.36
C TRP A 87 27.21 -3.13 15.43
N PRO A 88 26.66 -2.81 16.62
CA PRO A 88 25.25 -2.46 16.76
C PRO A 88 25.04 -1.01 16.30
N LEU A 89 24.63 -0.83 15.05
CA LEU A 89 23.92 0.38 14.66
C LEU A 89 22.55 0.33 15.33
N GLY A 90 22.45 1.02 16.47
CA GLY A 90 21.21 1.35 17.16
C GLY A 90 20.32 2.27 16.32
N LEU A 91 19.91 1.82 15.13
CA LEU A 91 18.62 2.20 14.58
C LEU A 91 17.61 1.53 15.50
N ARG A 92 17.06 2.31 16.45
CA ARG A 92 15.77 1.98 17.04
C ARG A 92 14.83 1.78 15.86
N ALA A 93 14.59 0.51 15.52
CA ALA A 93 13.37 0.11 14.85
C ALA A 93 12.27 0.78 15.67
N SER A 94 11.61 1.78 15.08
CA SER A 94 10.29 2.18 15.51
C SER A 94 9.53 0.88 15.66
N GLN A 95 9.29 0.45 16.90
CA GLN A 95 8.34 -0.62 17.16
C GLN A 95 7.08 -0.19 16.44
N ALA A 96 6.75 -0.88 15.34
CA ALA A 96 5.46 -0.76 14.73
C ALA A 96 4.47 -1.14 15.83
N ASP A 97 3.73 -0.15 16.34
CA ASP A 97 2.53 -0.42 17.12
C ASP A 97 1.71 -1.46 16.35
N PRO A 98 1.19 -2.52 16.99
CA PRO A 98 0.42 -3.55 16.31
C PRO A 98 -0.71 -2.88 15.53
N GLU A 99 -0.61 -2.93 14.21
CA GLU A 99 -1.46 -2.16 13.33
C GLU A 99 -2.87 -2.77 13.31
N VAL A 100 -3.86 -1.93 13.64
CA VAL A 100 -5.27 -2.28 13.78
C VAL A 100 -5.83 -2.79 12.44
N PRO A 101 -6.56 -3.94 12.40
CA PRO A 101 -7.15 -4.46 11.16
C PRO A 101 -8.08 -3.47 10.45
N SER A 102 -8.08 -3.47 9.11
CA SER A 102 -9.05 -2.79 8.23
C SER A 102 -10.46 -3.34 8.46
N ASP A 103 -11.47 -2.48 8.30
CA ASP A 103 -12.74 -2.72 9.00
C ASP A 103 -13.74 -3.63 8.26
N ASP A 104 -13.50 -4.11 7.02
CA ASP A 104 -14.52 -4.75 6.14
C ASP A 104 -14.55 -6.28 6.21
N ASP A 105 -13.75 -6.85 7.10
CA ASP A 105 -13.51 -8.29 7.18
C ASP A 105 -14.63 -9.04 7.96
N GLU A 106 -15.89 -8.99 7.49
CA GLU A 106 -16.92 -9.98 7.89
C GLU A 106 -17.77 -10.44 6.68
N PRO A 107 -17.65 -11.73 6.26
CA PRO A 107 -18.44 -12.27 5.14
C PRO A 107 -19.93 -12.48 5.51
N PRO A 108 -20.83 -12.65 4.51
CA PRO A 108 -22.12 -13.28 4.77
C PRO A 108 -21.88 -14.67 5.38
N SER A 109 -22.71 -15.04 6.35
CA SER A 109 -22.56 -16.26 7.14
C SER A 109 -22.50 -17.51 6.25
N LEU A 110 -21.30 -17.94 5.94
CA LEU A 110 -20.93 -19.33 5.80
C LEU A 110 -20.17 -19.66 7.08
N SER A 111 -20.43 -20.82 7.66
CA SER A 111 -19.74 -21.37 8.82
C SER A 111 -18.24 -21.05 8.77
N PRO A 112 -17.57 -20.75 9.92
CA PRO A 112 -16.12 -20.59 9.89
C PRO A 112 -15.56 -21.85 9.21
N PRO A 113 -14.74 -21.74 8.15
CA PRO A 113 -13.97 -22.90 7.78
C PRO A 113 -13.22 -23.27 9.07
N ASP A 114 -13.41 -24.52 9.51
CA ASP A 114 -12.46 -25.21 10.37
C ASP A 114 -11.04 -24.78 9.96
N ARG A 115 -10.09 -24.76 10.89
CA ARG A 115 -8.65 -24.63 10.58
C ARG A 115 -8.34 -25.44 9.32
N ALA A 116 -8.41 -24.78 8.17
CA ALA A 116 -8.20 -25.36 6.88
C ALA A 116 -6.87 -24.76 6.53
N ASP A 117 -5.83 -25.48 6.96
CA ASP A 117 -4.48 -25.33 6.45
C ASP A 117 -4.62 -25.13 4.95
N CYS A 118 -4.46 -23.89 4.49
CA CYS A 118 -4.66 -23.55 3.09
C CYS A 118 -3.32 -23.82 2.40
N PRO A 119 -3.13 -24.99 1.77
CA PRO A 119 -1.80 -25.43 1.39
C PRO A 119 -1.18 -24.49 0.35
N ALA A 120 -2.02 -23.80 -0.43
CA ALA A 120 -1.60 -22.76 -1.38
C ALA A 120 -0.92 -21.56 -0.69
N MET A 121 -1.42 -21.10 0.47
CA MET A 121 -0.80 -19.98 1.20
C MET A 121 0.52 -20.40 1.84
N GLU A 122 0.58 -21.60 2.41
CA GLU A 122 1.82 -22.16 2.96
C GLU A 122 2.89 -22.35 1.87
N GLN A 123 2.48 -22.88 0.71
CA GLN A 123 3.35 -23.04 -0.45
C GLN A 123 3.84 -21.69 -1.01
N ALA A 124 3.00 -20.65 -0.96
CA ALA A 124 3.37 -19.31 -1.38
C ALA A 124 4.44 -18.68 -0.47
N LEU A 125 4.51 -19.10 0.79
CA LEU A 125 5.51 -18.65 1.76
C LEU A 125 6.83 -19.44 1.72
N ASP A 126 6.85 -20.62 1.09
CA ASP A 126 8.08 -21.39 0.87
C ASP A 126 8.89 -20.74 -0.26
N PRO A 127 10.08 -20.16 0.02
CA PRO A 127 10.88 -19.46 -0.98
C PRO A 127 11.32 -20.36 -2.15
N LYS A 128 11.51 -21.67 -1.92
CA LYS A 128 11.89 -22.62 -2.97
C LYS A 128 10.72 -22.93 -3.88
N ILE A 129 9.52 -23.10 -3.33
CA ILE A 129 8.31 -23.32 -4.13
C ILE A 129 7.99 -22.05 -4.92
N LEU A 130 7.92 -20.90 -4.23
CA LEU A 130 7.68 -19.61 -4.86
C LEU A 130 8.70 -19.33 -5.98
N GLY A 131 10.00 -19.55 -5.73
CA GLY A 131 11.05 -19.36 -6.73
C GLY A 131 10.85 -20.21 -7.98
N LYS A 132 10.37 -21.45 -7.86
CA LYS A 132 10.04 -22.30 -9.03
C LYS A 132 8.90 -21.74 -9.86
N HIS A 133 7.87 -21.18 -9.22
CA HIS A 133 6.76 -20.56 -9.94
C HIS A 133 7.18 -19.23 -10.58
N LEU A 134 7.94 -18.40 -9.87
CA LEU A 134 8.45 -17.13 -10.40
C LEU A 134 9.37 -17.34 -11.60
N ALA A 135 10.21 -18.38 -11.59
CA ALA A 135 11.07 -18.75 -12.73
C ALA A 135 10.33 -19.03 -14.04
N ARG A 136 9.02 -19.33 -13.98
CA ARG A 136 8.20 -19.56 -15.18
C ARG A 136 7.74 -18.26 -15.84
N LEU A 137 7.69 -17.15 -15.09
CA LEU A 137 7.24 -15.86 -15.62
C LEU A 137 8.32 -15.24 -16.51
N SER A 138 7.94 -14.79 -17.71
CA SER A 138 8.86 -14.21 -18.71
C SER A 138 9.70 -13.05 -18.19
N ILE A 139 9.14 -12.24 -17.28
CA ILE A 139 9.84 -11.13 -16.62
C ILE A 139 11.02 -11.58 -15.75
N PHE A 140 11.04 -12.85 -15.31
CA PHE A 140 12.08 -13.43 -14.47
C PHE A 140 12.95 -14.47 -15.21
N GLN A 141 12.78 -14.61 -16.54
CA GLN A 141 13.54 -15.56 -17.37
C GLN A 141 14.98 -15.10 -17.70
N TRP A 142 15.35 -13.85 -17.37
CA TRP A 142 16.72 -13.35 -17.57
C TRP A 142 17.63 -13.81 -16.41
N ILE A 143 18.69 -14.52 -16.77
CA ILE A 143 19.53 -15.37 -15.90
C ILE A 143 20.16 -14.59 -14.74
N GLY A 144 19.90 -15.04 -13.49
CA GLY A 144 20.59 -14.62 -12.26
C GLY A 144 19.71 -13.99 -11.17
N ALA A 145 18.48 -13.58 -11.49
CA ALA A 145 17.61 -12.84 -10.55
C ALA A 145 16.95 -13.69 -9.44
N LEU A 146 16.84 -15.01 -9.64
CA LEU A 146 16.04 -15.92 -8.79
C LEU A 146 16.86 -16.72 -7.77
N GLN A 147 18.19 -16.56 -7.72
CA GLN A 147 19.02 -17.36 -6.81
C GLN A 147 18.80 -17.00 -5.33
N ASP A 148 18.26 -15.82 -5.05
CA ASP A 148 18.03 -15.30 -3.70
C ASP A 148 16.57 -14.82 -3.52
N VAL A 149 15.58 -15.70 -3.72
CA VAL A 149 14.19 -15.39 -3.31
C VAL A 149 14.16 -15.41 -1.78
N ALA A 150 13.97 -14.25 -1.17
CA ALA A 150 13.65 -14.18 0.26
C ALA A 150 12.20 -13.75 0.44
N VAL A 151 11.49 -14.44 1.34
CA VAL A 151 10.12 -14.12 1.71
C VAL A 151 10.14 -13.53 3.11
N LYS A 152 9.65 -12.30 3.25
CA LYS A 152 9.45 -11.65 4.54
C LYS A 152 7.97 -11.40 4.74
N VAL A 153 7.34 -12.14 5.65
CA VAL A 153 5.93 -11.94 5.96
C VAL A 153 5.72 -10.53 6.50
N MET A 154 4.83 -9.77 5.88
CA MET A 154 4.46 -8.42 6.31
C MET A 154 3.22 -8.45 7.19
N LYS A 155 2.22 -9.25 6.79
CA LYS A 155 0.92 -9.32 7.45
C LYS A 155 0.29 -10.69 7.22
N HIS A 156 -0.10 -11.36 8.30
CA HIS A 156 -0.86 -12.60 8.25
C HIS A 156 -2.29 -12.36 8.72
N ARG A 157 -3.28 -12.54 7.84
CA ARG A 157 -4.70 -12.32 8.11
C ARG A 157 -5.42 -13.66 8.23
N GLY A 158 -5.14 -14.35 9.35
CA GLY A 158 -5.80 -15.61 9.73
C GLY A 158 -6.06 -16.56 8.55
N ASN A 159 -7.35 -16.80 8.27
CA ASN A 159 -7.85 -17.73 7.24
C ASN A 159 -8.25 -17.05 5.90
N GLU A 160 -7.95 -15.76 5.69
CA GLU A 160 -8.47 -15.00 4.54
C GLU A 160 -7.40 -14.73 3.47
N HIS A 161 -6.25 -14.21 3.90
CA HIS A 161 -5.11 -13.94 3.03
C HIS A 161 -3.83 -13.75 3.85
N CYS A 162 -2.69 -13.90 3.20
CA CYS A 162 -1.37 -13.59 3.73
C CYS A 162 -0.67 -12.60 2.79
N ILE A 163 -0.20 -11.47 3.32
CA ILE A 163 0.57 -10.47 2.59
C ILE A 163 2.03 -10.58 3.04
N PHE A 164 2.92 -10.77 2.08
CA PHE A 164 4.34 -10.92 2.33
C PHE A 164 5.15 -10.16 1.27
N GLU A 165 6.28 -9.64 1.70
CA GLU A 165 7.27 -9.04 0.82
C GLU A 165 8.08 -10.18 0.19
N VAL A 166 8.17 -10.15 -1.13
CA VAL A 166 9.05 -11.01 -1.91
C VAL A 166 10.26 -10.18 -2.28
N ALA A 167 11.36 -10.38 -1.56
CA ALA A 167 12.61 -9.72 -1.84
C ALA A 167 13.28 -10.40 -3.05
N LEU A 168 13.21 -9.71 -4.19
CA LEU A 168 13.89 -10.02 -5.44
C LEU A 168 14.42 -8.72 -6.04
N ARG A 169 15.73 -8.45 -5.92
CA ARG A 169 16.60 -7.35 -6.48
C ARG A 169 16.07 -5.91 -6.74
N SER A 170 14.77 -5.65 -6.60
CA SER A 170 14.05 -4.37 -6.58
C SER A 170 12.70 -4.44 -5.81
N GLY A 171 12.38 -5.57 -5.16
CA GLY A 171 11.25 -5.74 -4.23
C GLY A 171 9.88 -5.90 -4.91
N PHE A 172 9.18 -7.00 -4.65
CA PHE A 172 7.77 -7.19 -5.00
C PHE A 172 6.94 -7.49 -3.75
N VAL A 173 5.63 -7.27 -3.83
CA VAL A 173 4.71 -7.70 -2.78
C VAL A 173 3.89 -8.87 -3.30
N GLY A 174 3.88 -9.96 -2.55
CA GLY A 174 3.02 -11.11 -2.75
C GLY A 174 1.82 -11.05 -1.81
N LYS A 175 0.62 -11.25 -2.36
CA LYS A 175 -0.62 -11.42 -1.61
C LYS A 175 -1.23 -12.77 -1.96
N ALA A 176 -1.07 -13.74 -1.05
CA ALA A 176 -1.66 -15.07 -1.18
C ALA A 176 -3.05 -15.09 -0.56
N TYR A 177 -4.01 -15.67 -1.25
CA TYR A 177 -5.40 -15.71 -0.84
C TYR A 177 -5.83 -17.11 -0.39
N ALA A 178 -6.67 -17.18 0.63
CA ALA A 178 -7.30 -18.44 1.02
C ALA A 178 -8.33 -18.90 -0.01
N THR A 179 -9.06 -17.97 -0.62
CA THR A 179 -9.97 -18.24 -1.74
C THR A 179 -9.36 -17.72 -3.03
N ASP A 180 -9.52 -18.41 -4.16
CA ASP A 180 -8.96 -17.96 -5.44
C ASP A 180 -9.56 -16.62 -5.88
N ARG A 181 -8.71 -15.64 -6.24
CA ARG A 181 -9.06 -14.24 -6.60
C ARG A 181 -8.41 -13.73 -7.90
N PRO A 182 -8.47 -14.47 -9.03
CA PRO A 182 -7.95 -13.97 -10.32
C PRO A 182 -8.70 -12.73 -10.80
N ASP A 183 -9.92 -12.51 -10.31
CA ASP A 183 -10.75 -11.35 -10.59
C ASP A 183 -10.08 -10.03 -10.15
N VAL A 184 -9.38 -10.02 -8.99
CA VAL A 184 -8.67 -8.83 -8.50
C VAL A 184 -7.53 -8.45 -9.44
N TYR A 185 -6.75 -9.44 -9.88
CA TYR A 185 -5.67 -9.22 -10.85
C TYR A 185 -6.20 -8.62 -12.17
N GLN A 186 -7.32 -9.17 -12.68
CA GLN A 186 -7.91 -8.66 -13.90
C GLN A 186 -8.46 -7.24 -13.70
N PHE A 187 -9.13 -6.95 -12.58
CA PHE A 187 -9.61 -5.61 -12.27
C PHE A 187 -8.46 -4.60 -12.19
N MET A 188 -7.35 -4.93 -11.54
CA MET A 188 -6.16 -4.06 -11.51
C MET A 188 -5.59 -3.82 -12.91
N LYS A 189 -5.58 -4.82 -13.80
CA LYS A 189 -5.21 -4.60 -15.20
C LYS A 189 -6.17 -3.64 -15.89
N ASP A 190 -7.46 -3.75 -15.65
CA ASP A 190 -8.45 -2.86 -16.28
C ASP A 190 -8.29 -1.41 -15.76
N LEU A 191 -8.00 -1.23 -14.46
CA LEU A 191 -7.67 0.09 -13.89
C LEU A 191 -6.45 0.73 -14.54
N LYS A 192 -5.42 -0.06 -14.87
CA LYS A 192 -4.26 0.44 -15.61
C LYS A 192 -4.65 1.02 -16.97
N HIS A 193 -5.55 0.34 -17.70
CA HIS A 193 -6.08 0.84 -18.97
C HIS A 193 -6.98 2.06 -18.80
N ALA A 194 -7.65 2.19 -17.65
CA ALA A 194 -8.47 3.34 -17.27
C ALA A 194 -7.66 4.56 -16.79
N GLY A 195 -6.32 4.52 -16.87
CA GLY A 195 -5.45 5.67 -16.57
C GLY A 195 -4.71 5.60 -15.23
N PHE A 196 -4.86 4.53 -14.46
CA PHE A 196 -4.15 4.33 -13.18
C PHE A 196 -2.82 3.58 -13.33
N ASN A 197 -2.06 3.89 -14.39
CA ASN A 197 -0.80 3.22 -14.68
C ASN A 197 0.38 3.79 -13.85
N GLN A 198 1.54 3.13 -13.93
CA GLN A 198 2.73 3.48 -13.14
C GLN A 198 3.28 4.88 -13.40
N ASP A 199 2.99 5.48 -14.56
CA ASP A 199 3.50 6.78 -14.97
C ASP A 199 2.52 7.91 -14.61
N ALA A 200 1.31 7.57 -14.17
CA ALA A 200 0.30 8.51 -13.74
C ALA A 200 0.54 9.02 -12.32
N GLU A 201 0.21 10.30 -12.05
CA GLU A 201 0.21 10.87 -10.69
C GLU A 201 -0.78 10.13 -9.78
N LEU A 202 -1.93 9.70 -10.33
CA LEU A 202 -2.96 8.96 -9.62
C LEU A 202 -2.92 7.51 -10.12
N SER A 203 -2.43 6.58 -9.30
CA SER A 203 -2.08 5.25 -9.77
C SER A 203 -2.46 4.14 -8.80
N ILE A 204 -2.25 2.90 -9.24
CA ILE A 204 -2.30 1.68 -8.43
C ILE A 204 -0.92 0.97 -8.49
N PRO A 205 -0.63 0.01 -7.58
CA PRO A 205 0.54 -0.86 -7.74
C PRO A 205 0.46 -1.61 -9.07
N GLN A 206 1.57 -1.75 -9.81
CA GLN A 206 1.54 -2.56 -11.02
C GLN A 206 1.18 -4.03 -10.68
N PRO A 207 0.12 -4.59 -11.28
CA PRO A 207 -0.17 -6.01 -11.16
C PRO A 207 0.83 -6.78 -12.04
N ILE A 208 1.75 -7.51 -11.42
CA ILE A 208 2.86 -8.18 -12.12
C ILE A 208 2.41 -9.54 -12.66
N ALA A 209 1.78 -10.36 -11.82
CA ALA A 209 1.26 -11.66 -12.19
C ALA A 209 0.22 -12.15 -11.19
N TYR A 210 -0.63 -13.07 -11.63
CA TYR A 210 -1.41 -13.93 -10.75
C TYR A 210 -0.98 -15.39 -10.98
N LEU A 211 -0.65 -16.10 -9.90
CA LEU A 211 -0.25 -17.51 -9.92
C LEU A 211 -1.38 -18.35 -9.31
N PRO A 212 -2.28 -18.92 -10.13
CA PRO A 212 -3.47 -19.62 -9.63
C PRO A 212 -3.15 -20.81 -8.72
N GLU A 213 -2.04 -21.51 -8.97
CA GLU A 213 -1.62 -22.67 -8.18
C GLU A 213 -1.27 -22.29 -6.73
N LEU A 214 -0.82 -21.04 -6.54
CA LEU A 214 -0.47 -20.49 -5.23
C LEU A 214 -1.54 -19.50 -4.72
N ARG A 215 -2.61 -19.25 -5.50
CA ARG A 215 -3.59 -18.18 -5.26
C ARG A 215 -2.91 -16.86 -4.93
N LEU A 216 -1.86 -16.52 -5.68
CA LEU A 216 -0.92 -15.47 -5.33
C LEU A 216 -0.97 -14.34 -6.36
N LEU A 217 -1.34 -13.15 -5.90
CA LEU A 217 -1.15 -11.90 -6.63
C LEU A 217 0.24 -11.36 -6.34
N LEU A 218 1.05 -11.21 -7.37
CA LEU A 218 2.33 -10.51 -7.33
C LEU A 218 2.14 -9.10 -7.87
N GLN A 219 2.59 -8.10 -7.12
CA GLN A 219 2.48 -6.69 -7.49
C GLN A 219 3.74 -5.89 -7.15
N GLU A 220 3.84 -4.70 -7.73
CA GLU A 220 4.86 -3.71 -7.40
C GLU A 220 4.92 -3.44 -5.89
N ARG A 221 6.13 -3.38 -5.34
CA ARG A 221 6.35 -2.81 -4.00
C ARG A 221 6.40 -1.29 -4.11
N VAL A 222 5.38 -0.62 -3.57
CA VAL A 222 5.28 0.83 -3.64
C VAL A 222 6.13 1.47 -2.55
N GLU A 223 7.07 2.34 -2.94
CA GLU A 223 7.82 3.19 -2.02
C GLU A 223 7.06 4.50 -1.76
N GLY A 224 7.06 4.95 -0.51
CA GLY A 224 6.47 6.23 -0.12
C GLY A 224 6.07 6.30 1.35
N THR A 225 5.42 7.39 1.72
CA THR A 225 4.87 7.57 3.07
C THR A 225 3.40 7.17 3.12
N PRO A 226 2.97 6.29 4.04
CA PRO A 226 1.56 5.98 4.23
C PRO A 226 0.76 7.24 4.56
N ALA A 227 -0.41 7.41 3.94
CA ALA A 227 -1.23 8.61 4.15
C ALA A 227 -1.67 8.74 5.61
N LYS A 228 -1.99 7.62 6.27
CA LYS A 228 -2.26 7.54 7.70
C LYS A 228 -1.19 8.23 8.56
N ASP A 229 0.09 8.09 8.23
CA ASP A 229 1.18 8.70 9.00
C ASP A 229 1.26 10.20 8.75
N ILE A 230 1.02 10.65 7.51
CA ILE A 230 0.90 12.08 7.20
C ILE A 230 -0.26 12.70 7.99
N PHE A 231 -1.42 12.05 8.03
CA PHE A 231 -2.55 12.56 8.78
C PHE A 231 -2.32 12.55 10.30
N LYS A 232 -1.63 11.53 10.81
CA LYS A 232 -1.33 11.41 12.24
C LYS A 232 -0.26 12.42 12.70
N PHE A 233 0.85 12.52 11.98
CA PHE A 233 2.05 13.22 12.44
C PHE A 233 2.44 14.45 11.62
N GLY A 234 1.84 14.64 10.44
CA GLY A 234 2.11 15.79 9.59
C GLY A 234 1.60 17.12 10.17
N ASP A 235 2.19 18.21 9.71
CA ASP A 235 1.65 19.55 9.94
C ASP A 235 0.37 19.78 9.09
N GLU A 236 -0.29 20.91 9.33
CA GLU A 236 -1.54 21.28 8.64
C GLU A 236 -1.38 21.33 7.12
N ARG A 237 -0.24 21.83 6.61
CA ARG A 237 0.02 21.93 5.18
C ARG A 237 0.13 20.55 4.54
N LYS A 238 0.87 19.63 5.15
CA LYS A 238 1.00 18.23 4.68
C LYS A 238 -0.32 17.49 4.72
N ARG A 239 -1.14 17.73 5.76
CA ARG A 239 -2.49 17.17 5.87
C ARG A 239 -3.41 17.69 4.78
N ALA A 240 -3.36 18.99 4.47
CA ALA A 240 -4.15 19.60 3.41
C ALA A 240 -3.75 19.03 2.03
N ASP A 241 -2.45 18.97 1.72
CA ASP A 241 -1.94 18.38 0.47
C ASP A 241 -2.35 16.91 0.33
N GLY A 242 -2.19 16.12 1.40
CA GLY A 242 -2.61 14.71 1.41
C GLY A 242 -4.12 14.56 1.18
N ALA A 243 -4.94 15.39 1.81
CA ALA A 243 -6.39 15.38 1.63
C ALA A 243 -6.80 15.76 0.20
N GLU A 244 -6.14 16.76 -0.39
CA GLU A 244 -6.36 17.18 -1.77
C GLU A 244 -6.04 16.03 -2.75
N ARG A 245 -4.86 15.41 -2.61
CA ARG A 245 -4.44 14.27 -3.43
C ARG A 245 -5.41 13.09 -3.34
N CYS A 246 -5.88 12.75 -2.13
CA CYS A 246 -6.87 11.71 -1.93
C CYS A 246 -8.22 12.04 -2.60
N GLY A 247 -8.65 13.31 -2.51
CA GLY A 247 -9.90 13.78 -3.14
C GLY A 247 -9.85 13.68 -4.65
N ARG A 248 -8.74 14.12 -5.27
CA ARG A 248 -8.51 13.98 -6.72
C ARG A 248 -8.51 12.51 -7.15
N TRP A 249 -7.78 11.66 -6.41
CA TRP A 249 -7.69 10.24 -6.74
C TRP A 249 -9.07 9.58 -6.76
N LEU A 250 -9.87 9.77 -5.71
CA LEU A 250 -11.18 9.12 -5.61
C LEU A 250 -12.18 9.66 -6.65
N ALA A 251 -12.13 10.96 -6.94
CA ALA A 251 -12.97 11.55 -7.99
C ALA A 251 -12.65 10.93 -9.36
N GLN A 252 -11.36 10.82 -9.72
CA GLN A 252 -10.96 10.16 -10.97
C GLN A 252 -11.37 8.68 -10.98
N PHE A 253 -11.21 7.97 -9.86
CA PHE A 253 -11.59 6.56 -9.76
C PHE A 253 -13.08 6.37 -10.02
N HIS A 254 -13.95 7.12 -9.33
CA HIS A 254 -15.40 7.04 -9.56
C HIS A 254 -15.82 7.43 -10.98
N ALA A 255 -15.07 8.32 -11.65
CA ALA A 255 -15.39 8.78 -12.99
C ALA A 255 -14.90 7.86 -14.11
N SER A 256 -13.76 7.17 -13.93
CA SER A 256 -13.06 6.49 -15.03
C SER A 256 -12.84 4.99 -14.82
N ALA A 257 -12.86 4.49 -13.59
CA ALA A 257 -12.68 3.07 -13.35
C ALA A 257 -13.91 2.26 -13.83
N PRO A 258 -13.70 1.07 -14.39
CA PRO A 258 -14.80 0.23 -14.83
C PRO A 258 -15.63 -0.25 -13.65
N ALA A 259 -16.95 -0.17 -13.77
CA ALA A 259 -17.88 -0.67 -12.75
C ALA A 259 -17.96 -2.20 -12.79
N HIS A 260 -17.02 -2.87 -12.12
CA HIS A 260 -16.94 -4.32 -12.02
C HIS A 260 -17.32 -4.84 -10.62
N GLY A 261 -17.67 -6.12 -10.55
CA GLY A 261 -17.95 -6.80 -9.29
C GLY A 261 -19.44 -6.80 -8.92
N LYS A 262 -19.72 -7.05 -7.65
CA LYS A 262 -21.10 -7.19 -7.15
C LYS A 262 -21.73 -5.82 -6.92
N VAL A 263 -23.04 -5.70 -7.08
CA VAL A 263 -23.73 -4.47 -6.68
C VAL A 263 -23.89 -4.41 -5.17
N SER A 264 -23.33 -3.37 -4.56
CA SER A 264 -23.40 -3.00 -3.15
C SER A 264 -24.59 -2.08 -2.91
N ASP A 265 -25.75 -2.65 -2.66
CA ASP A 265 -26.96 -1.86 -2.42
C ASP A 265 -27.06 -1.39 -0.95
N ALA A 266 -27.79 -0.29 -0.75
CA ALA A 266 -28.01 0.32 0.55
C ALA A 266 -28.82 -0.56 1.52
N GLU A 267 -29.71 -1.43 1.03
CA GLU A 267 -30.44 -2.41 1.84
C GLU A 267 -29.51 -3.47 2.43
N LYS A 268 -28.57 -3.99 1.64
CA LYS A 268 -27.53 -4.90 2.16
C LYS A 268 -26.67 -4.23 3.23
N ILE A 269 -26.45 -2.91 3.15
CA ILE A 269 -25.74 -2.16 4.20
C ILE A 269 -26.57 -2.10 5.48
N VAL A 270 -27.88 -1.83 5.38
CA VAL A 270 -28.81 -1.86 6.52
C VAL A 270 -28.84 -3.27 7.14
N GLN A 271 -28.96 -4.32 6.32
CA GLN A 271 -28.97 -5.71 6.79
C GLN A 271 -27.69 -6.08 7.55
N ARG A 272 -26.51 -5.69 7.03
CA ARG A 272 -25.23 -5.90 7.72
C ARG A 272 -25.10 -5.07 9.00
N SER A 273 -25.80 -3.94 9.07
CA SER A 273 -25.86 -3.06 10.23
C SER A 273 -26.70 -3.65 11.37
N THR A 274 -27.69 -4.49 11.08
CA THR A 274 -28.49 -5.22 12.09
C THR A 274 -27.61 -6.03 13.04
N ARG A 275 -26.66 -6.83 12.50
CA ARG A 275 -25.76 -7.66 13.30
C ARG A 275 -24.83 -6.81 14.19
N LYS A 276 -24.36 -5.68 13.67
CA LYS A 276 -23.47 -4.75 14.38
C LYS A 276 -24.21 -4.04 15.51
N CYS A 277 -25.44 -3.61 15.26
CA CYS A 277 -26.34 -3.05 16.27
C CYS A 277 -26.60 -4.08 17.37
N ALA A 278 -26.94 -5.33 17.03
CA ALA A 278 -27.16 -6.38 18.02
C ALA A 278 -25.93 -6.62 18.92
N LEU A 279 -24.72 -6.64 18.35
CA LEU A 279 -23.47 -6.76 19.11
C LEU A 279 -23.29 -5.59 20.10
N LEU A 280 -23.53 -4.36 19.67
CA LEU A 280 -23.42 -3.16 20.50
C LEU A 280 -24.48 -3.14 21.61
N VAL A 281 -25.72 -3.50 21.28
CA VAL A 281 -26.83 -3.61 22.24
C VAL A 281 -26.54 -4.63 23.32
N GLY A 282 -25.92 -5.76 22.96
CA GLY A 282 -25.53 -6.81 23.91
C GLY A 282 -24.55 -6.35 25.00
N LYS A 283 -23.84 -5.22 24.81
CA LYS A 283 -22.93 -4.65 25.83
C LYS A 283 -23.65 -3.76 26.87
N GLY A 284 -24.92 -3.42 26.64
CA GLY A 284 -25.77 -2.67 27.58
C GLY A 284 -25.40 -1.19 27.78
N GLY A 285 -26.10 -0.52 28.70
CA GLY A 285 -25.82 0.86 29.10
C GLY A 285 -26.05 1.92 28.01
N PRO A 286 -25.42 3.10 28.12
CA PRO A 286 -25.55 4.20 27.16
C PRO A 286 -25.21 3.79 25.71
N LEU A 287 -24.20 2.92 25.54
CA LEU A 287 -23.80 2.37 24.24
C LEU A 287 -24.97 1.67 23.52
N ALA A 288 -25.76 0.86 24.24
CA ALA A 288 -26.89 0.15 23.67
C ALA A 288 -28.00 1.10 23.19
N THR A 289 -28.30 2.14 23.98
CA THR A 289 -29.28 3.16 23.61
C THR A 289 -28.85 3.93 22.36
N LYS A 290 -27.60 4.43 22.34
CA LYS A 290 -27.03 5.14 21.18
C LYS A 290 -27.02 4.27 19.92
N ALA A 291 -26.68 2.99 20.04
CA ALA A 291 -26.64 2.07 18.90
C ALA A 291 -28.04 1.83 18.30
N LYS A 292 -29.08 1.67 19.15
CA LYS A 292 -30.46 1.55 18.70
C LYS A 292 -30.92 2.81 17.96
N HIS A 293 -30.73 3.98 18.57
CA HIS A 293 -31.12 5.25 17.96
C HIS A 293 -30.42 5.48 16.62
N LEU A 294 -29.10 5.22 16.54
CA LEU A 294 -28.36 5.36 15.28
C LEU A 294 -28.86 4.38 14.21
N PHE A 295 -29.16 3.14 14.60
CA PHE A 295 -29.66 2.14 13.67
C PHE A 295 -31.09 2.44 13.17
N GLU A 296 -31.96 2.97 14.04
CA GLU A 296 -33.29 3.45 13.65
C GLU A 296 -33.18 4.63 12.67
N GLY A 297 -32.37 5.63 12.99
CA GLY A 297 -32.11 6.75 12.09
C GLY A 297 -31.50 6.31 10.75
N LEU A 298 -30.62 5.30 10.74
CA LEU A 298 -30.08 4.72 9.51
C LEU A 298 -31.18 4.09 8.64
N ARG A 299 -32.16 3.41 9.25
CA ARG A 299 -33.31 2.84 8.53
C ARG A 299 -34.21 3.93 7.96
N GLU A 300 -34.42 5.01 8.68
CA GLU A 300 -35.18 6.17 8.18
C GLU A 300 -34.46 6.86 7.01
N ALA A 301 -33.16 7.10 7.16
CA ALA A 301 -32.32 7.69 6.11
C ALA A 301 -32.30 6.83 4.84
N ARG A 302 -32.30 5.49 4.98
CA ARG A 302 -32.41 4.55 3.85
C ARG A 302 -33.66 4.79 3.00
N LEU A 303 -34.79 5.10 3.61
CA LEU A 303 -36.07 5.35 2.91
C LEU A 303 -36.01 6.64 2.10
N SER A 304 -35.18 7.59 2.52
CA SER A 304 -35.04 8.92 1.90
C SER A 304 -33.90 9.00 0.88
N LEU A 305 -33.06 7.96 0.77
CA LEU A 305 -31.83 7.94 -0.05
C LEU A 305 -32.09 8.01 -1.56
N GLY A 306 -33.33 7.76 -2.03
CA GLY A 306 -33.66 7.76 -3.45
C GLY A 306 -32.85 6.73 -4.26
N GLN A 307 -32.72 6.98 -5.57
CA GLN A 307 -31.88 6.16 -6.45
C GLN A 307 -30.42 6.63 -6.37
N ALA A 308 -29.52 5.72 -6.03
CA ALA A 308 -28.09 5.99 -5.97
C ALA A 308 -27.43 5.96 -7.36
N PRO A 309 -26.49 6.88 -7.65
CA PRO A 309 -25.59 6.72 -8.78
C PRO A 309 -24.71 5.50 -8.51
N GLN A 310 -24.41 4.73 -9.56
CA GLN A 310 -23.57 3.54 -9.44
C GLN A 310 -22.28 3.75 -10.21
N CYS A 311 -21.15 3.66 -9.51
CA CYS A 311 -19.81 3.72 -10.08
C CYS A 311 -18.95 2.57 -9.56
N ALA A 312 -17.71 2.48 -10.04
CA ALA A 312 -16.71 1.63 -9.41
C ALA A 312 -16.55 2.03 -7.95
N GLY A 313 -16.67 1.05 -7.05
CA GLY A 313 -16.42 1.20 -5.63
C GLY A 313 -15.13 0.48 -5.25
N HIS A 314 -14.28 1.14 -4.47
CA HIS A 314 -13.09 0.55 -3.85
C HIS A 314 -13.48 -0.34 -2.67
N GLY A 315 -14.54 0.01 -1.94
CA GLY A 315 -15.08 -0.77 -0.81
C GLY A 315 -14.40 -0.47 0.51
N ASP A 316 -13.07 -0.32 0.51
CA ASP A 316 -12.26 -0.05 1.70
C ASP A 316 -11.39 1.21 1.63
N PHE A 317 -11.82 2.24 0.89
CA PHE A 317 -11.03 3.45 0.68
C PHE A 317 -10.83 4.23 1.99
N GLY A 318 -9.62 4.19 2.53
CA GLY A 318 -9.25 4.84 3.79
C GLY A 318 -7.77 5.18 3.86
N THR A 319 -7.37 5.99 4.85
CA THR A 319 -5.99 6.52 4.98
C THR A 319 -4.89 5.45 5.05
N TYR A 320 -5.23 4.22 5.42
CA TYR A 320 -4.30 3.08 5.50
C TYR A 320 -4.13 2.33 4.18
N GLN A 321 -4.94 2.62 3.16
CA GLN A 321 -4.83 2.03 1.83
C GLN A 321 -4.07 2.93 0.84
N ILE A 322 -3.44 4.00 1.31
CA ILE A 322 -2.87 5.04 0.43
C ILE A 322 -1.41 5.26 0.79
N ILE A 323 -0.56 5.24 -0.24
CA ILE A 323 0.86 5.59 -0.14
C ILE A 323 1.12 6.82 -1.01
N PHE A 324 1.72 7.84 -0.41
CA PHE A 324 2.25 8.99 -1.11
C PHE A 324 3.71 8.73 -1.49
N GLY A 325 3.92 8.37 -2.76
CA GLY A 325 5.23 8.42 -3.39
C GLY A 325 5.59 9.85 -3.79
N GLU A 326 6.83 10.04 -4.27
CA GLU A 326 7.38 11.36 -4.64
C GLU A 326 6.48 12.11 -5.62
N ARG A 327 6.00 11.41 -6.67
CA ARG A 327 5.12 11.98 -7.71
C ARG A 327 3.79 11.26 -7.86
N ARG A 328 3.54 10.22 -7.04
CA ARG A 328 2.37 9.35 -7.19
C ARG A 328 1.57 9.24 -5.92
N THR A 329 0.26 9.31 -6.04
CA THR A 329 -0.70 8.89 -5.03
C THR A 329 -1.17 7.50 -5.42
N VAL A 330 -0.70 6.51 -4.67
CA VAL A 330 -0.93 5.10 -4.98
C VAL A 330 -1.94 4.53 -4.00
N VAL A 331 -3.03 3.99 -4.52
CA VAL A 331 -4.07 3.35 -3.70
C VAL A 331 -3.98 1.84 -3.84
N LEU A 332 -3.98 1.19 -2.70
CA LEU A 332 -3.74 -0.24 -2.50
C LEU A 332 -5.04 -0.99 -2.26
N ASP A 333 -4.96 -2.31 -2.36
CA ASP A 333 -5.97 -3.25 -1.85
C ASP A 333 -7.34 -3.18 -2.52
N TYR A 334 -7.47 -3.89 -3.64
CA TYR A 334 -8.70 -4.02 -4.41
C TYR A 334 -9.44 -5.31 -4.10
N ASP A 335 -9.33 -5.89 -2.91
CA ASP A 335 -10.03 -7.15 -2.60
C ASP A 335 -11.54 -6.99 -2.52
N LEU A 336 -11.98 -5.79 -2.14
CA LEU A 336 -13.36 -5.44 -1.83
C LEU A 336 -14.01 -4.56 -2.90
N TYR A 337 -13.37 -4.45 -4.07
CA TYR A 337 -13.92 -3.71 -5.20
C TYR A 337 -15.30 -4.24 -5.57
N ASP A 338 -16.19 -3.33 -5.92
CA ASP A 338 -17.56 -3.64 -6.26
C ASP A 338 -18.20 -2.48 -7.05
N VAL A 339 -19.51 -2.53 -7.27
CA VAL A 339 -20.29 -1.43 -7.85
C VAL A 339 -21.14 -0.81 -6.74
N ALA A 340 -20.96 0.48 -6.47
CA ALA A 340 -21.57 1.12 -5.31
C ALA A 340 -21.90 2.59 -5.53
N ASP A 341 -22.65 3.14 -4.58
CA ASP A 341 -22.80 4.59 -4.44
C ASP A 341 -21.44 5.23 -4.08
N PRO A 342 -21.00 6.27 -4.81
CA PRO A 342 -19.74 6.96 -4.51
C PRO A 342 -19.68 7.52 -3.08
N ALA A 343 -20.82 7.85 -2.48
CA ALA A 343 -20.88 8.36 -1.11
C ALA A 343 -20.36 7.35 -0.08
N ARG A 344 -20.36 6.05 -0.41
CA ARG A 344 -19.82 5.01 0.48
C ARG A 344 -18.33 5.19 0.70
N ASP A 345 -17.55 5.32 -0.37
CA ASP A 345 -16.09 5.40 -0.28
C ASP A 345 -15.65 6.77 0.25
N VAL A 346 -16.41 7.83 -0.06
CA VAL A 346 -16.24 9.17 0.55
C VAL A 346 -16.47 9.10 2.07
N ALA A 347 -17.56 8.47 2.53
CA ALA A 347 -17.82 8.29 3.96
C ALA A 347 -16.73 7.44 4.63
N ARG A 348 -16.28 6.38 3.97
CA ARG A 348 -15.22 5.47 4.44
C ARG A 348 -13.93 6.26 4.72
N PHE A 349 -13.53 7.13 3.80
CA PHE A 349 -12.33 7.95 3.95
C PHE A 349 -12.45 8.95 5.11
N ILE A 350 -13.58 9.68 5.19
CA ILE A 350 -13.84 10.65 6.26
C ILE A 350 -13.78 9.97 7.64
N ILE A 351 -14.43 8.82 7.80
CA ILE A 351 -14.38 8.05 9.05
C ILE A 351 -12.96 7.59 9.36
N SER A 352 -12.17 7.22 8.34
CA SER A 352 -10.77 6.84 8.53
C SER A 352 -9.91 8.01 9.03
N LEU A 353 -10.13 9.24 8.55
CA LEU A 353 -9.48 10.45 9.08
C LEU A 353 -9.87 10.70 10.54
N GLU A 354 -11.17 10.68 10.83
CA GLU A 354 -11.69 10.92 12.18
C GLU A 354 -11.16 9.89 13.20
N ARG A 355 -10.90 8.66 12.77
CA ARG A 355 -10.25 7.64 13.61
C ARG A 355 -8.78 7.91 13.87
N VAL A 356 -8.05 8.41 12.87
CA VAL A 356 -6.67 8.89 13.07
C VAL A 356 -6.67 10.05 14.07
N ALA A 357 -7.59 11.00 13.90
CA ALA A 357 -7.78 12.14 14.79
C ALA A 357 -8.13 11.70 16.22
N GLN A 358 -9.05 10.73 16.40
CA GLN A 358 -9.39 10.15 17.70
C GLN A 358 -8.17 9.52 18.39
N GLY A 359 -7.28 8.89 17.62
CA GLY A 359 -6.02 8.36 18.13
C GLY A 359 -5.06 9.45 18.64
N ALA A 360 -5.16 10.67 18.11
CA ALA A 360 -4.39 11.84 18.52
C ALA A 360 -5.08 12.68 19.61
N GLY A 361 -6.22 12.23 20.15
CA GLY A 361 -6.88 12.86 21.30
C GLY A 361 -8.12 13.68 20.97
N SER A 362 -8.48 13.87 19.70
CA SER A 362 -9.73 14.54 19.31
C SER A 362 -10.24 14.08 17.96
N VAL A 363 -11.49 13.62 17.88
CA VAL A 363 -12.14 13.18 16.63
C VAL A 363 -12.18 14.31 15.59
N ARG A 364 -12.14 15.56 16.03
CA ARG A 364 -12.25 16.77 15.18
C ARG A 364 -10.91 17.35 14.74
N ALA A 365 -9.79 16.76 15.17
CA ALA A 365 -8.45 17.31 14.89
C ALA A 365 -8.10 17.35 13.38
N LEU A 366 -8.88 16.65 12.54
CA LEU A 366 -8.69 16.61 11.09
C LEU A 366 -9.91 17.14 10.32
N ASP A 367 -10.77 17.95 10.94
CA ASP A 367 -11.94 18.56 10.26
C ASP A 367 -11.52 19.35 9.01
N ALA A 368 -10.46 20.17 9.10
CA ALA A 368 -9.94 20.93 7.95
C ALA A 368 -9.45 20.02 6.80
N ALA A 369 -8.86 18.86 7.12
CA ALA A 369 -8.45 17.88 6.11
C ALA A 369 -9.67 17.19 5.48
N THR A 370 -10.69 16.88 6.28
CA THR A 370 -11.98 16.36 5.81
C THR A 370 -12.66 17.33 4.84
N GLU A 371 -12.71 18.62 5.19
CA GLU A 371 -13.26 19.68 4.34
C GLU A 371 -12.47 19.82 3.04
N MET A 372 -11.14 19.84 3.12
CA MET A 372 -10.26 19.89 1.94
C MET A 372 -10.48 18.69 1.01
N PHE A 373 -10.55 17.49 1.57
CA PHE A 373 -10.82 16.27 0.81
C PHE A 373 -12.17 16.35 0.07
N LEU A 374 -13.25 16.69 0.79
CA LEU A 374 -14.58 16.72 0.20
C LEU A 374 -14.71 17.83 -0.86
N LYS A 375 -14.17 19.02 -0.57
CA LYS A 375 -14.11 20.13 -1.53
C LYS A 375 -13.38 19.72 -2.80
N THR A 376 -12.23 19.07 -2.66
CA THR A 376 -11.41 18.65 -3.80
C THR A 376 -12.07 17.53 -4.59
N TYR A 377 -12.66 16.54 -3.91
CA TYR A 377 -13.40 15.47 -4.55
C TYR A 377 -14.52 16.02 -5.44
N LEU A 378 -15.36 16.92 -4.90
CA LEU A 378 -16.44 17.54 -5.67
C LEU A 378 -15.90 18.44 -6.80
N GLY A 379 -14.86 19.23 -6.52
CA GLY A 379 -14.22 20.11 -7.51
C GLY A 379 -13.50 19.37 -8.64
N SER A 380 -13.16 18.10 -8.45
CA SER A 380 -12.46 17.25 -9.44
C SER A 380 -13.41 16.35 -10.24
N GLY A 381 -14.72 16.64 -10.24
CA GLY A 381 -15.72 15.88 -11.00
C GLY A 381 -16.43 14.78 -10.19
N GLY A 382 -16.23 14.74 -8.86
CA GLY A 382 -16.98 13.84 -7.98
C GLY A 382 -18.49 14.11 -8.04
N HIS A 383 -19.28 13.03 -7.99
CA HIS A 383 -20.73 13.13 -8.19
C HIS A 383 -21.41 13.99 -7.10
N PRO A 384 -22.24 15.00 -7.45
CA PRO A 384 -22.79 15.95 -6.48
C PRO A 384 -23.78 15.33 -5.48
N GLN A 385 -24.49 14.26 -5.84
CA GLN A 385 -25.38 13.54 -4.91
C GLN A 385 -24.65 12.93 -3.72
N VAL A 386 -23.32 12.83 -3.76
CA VAL A 386 -22.52 12.41 -2.60
C VAL A 386 -22.89 13.22 -1.36
N VAL A 387 -23.05 14.54 -1.48
CA VAL A 387 -23.39 15.40 -0.33
C VAL A 387 -24.72 15.00 0.31
N VAL A 388 -25.70 14.61 -0.50
CA VAL A 388 -27.03 14.20 -0.06
C VAL A 388 -26.99 12.82 0.61
N HIS A 389 -26.22 11.89 0.05
CA HIS A 389 -26.19 10.50 0.51
C HIS A 389 -25.17 10.28 1.65
N LEU A 390 -24.22 11.19 1.84
CA LEU A 390 -23.12 11.06 2.77
C LEU A 390 -23.57 10.74 4.21
N PRO A 391 -24.62 11.36 4.77
CA PRO A 391 -25.08 11.05 6.13
C PRO A 391 -25.50 9.59 6.34
N PHE A 392 -26.20 8.98 5.37
CA PHE A 392 -26.57 7.56 5.44
C PHE A 392 -25.33 6.67 5.53
N TYR A 393 -24.35 6.90 4.63
CA TYR A 393 -23.13 6.10 4.61
C TYR A 393 -22.22 6.36 5.82
N LYS A 394 -22.17 7.60 6.31
CA LYS A 394 -21.49 7.94 7.56
C LYS A 394 -22.11 7.20 8.74
N ALA A 395 -23.44 7.24 8.91
CA ALA A 395 -24.15 6.56 9.98
C ALA A 395 -23.87 5.04 10.00
N ALA A 396 -23.96 4.38 8.85
CA ALA A 396 -23.62 2.96 8.72
C ALA A 396 -22.14 2.69 9.07
N GLY A 397 -21.25 3.54 8.58
CA GLY A 397 -19.81 3.43 8.83
C GLY A 397 -19.43 3.62 10.30
N TYR A 398 -20.07 4.56 11.02
CA TYR A 398 -19.83 4.75 12.45
C TYR A 398 -20.37 3.62 13.31
N LEU A 399 -21.56 3.10 12.99
CA LEU A 399 -22.10 1.92 13.68
C LEU A 399 -21.13 0.74 13.54
N ARG A 400 -20.56 0.57 12.35
CA ARG A 400 -19.52 -0.41 12.08
C ARG A 400 -18.24 -0.14 12.85
N ALA A 401 -17.71 1.09 12.83
CA ALA A 401 -16.51 1.46 13.58
C ALA A 401 -16.68 1.22 15.09
N ALA A 402 -17.85 1.56 15.65
CA ALA A 402 -18.18 1.28 17.05
C ALA A 402 -18.18 -0.23 17.33
N SER A 403 -18.85 -1.03 16.49
CA SER A 403 -18.88 -2.50 16.64
C SER A 403 -17.48 -3.12 16.60
N TRP A 404 -16.57 -2.54 15.82
CA TRP A 404 -15.18 -2.99 15.75
C TRP A 404 -14.40 -2.72 17.05
N LYS A 405 -14.64 -1.57 17.69
CA LYS A 405 -14.06 -1.28 19.02
C LYS A 405 -14.51 -2.30 20.06
N VAL A 406 -15.75 -2.75 19.99
CA VAL A 406 -16.27 -3.82 20.84
C VAL A 406 -15.57 -5.15 20.58
N LYS A 407 -15.33 -5.51 19.31
CA LYS A 407 -14.66 -6.78 18.96
C LYS A 407 -13.19 -6.81 19.39
N THR A 408 -12.51 -5.67 19.34
CA THR A 408 -11.07 -5.57 19.61
C THR A 408 -10.72 -5.28 21.07
N GLU A 409 -11.69 -4.83 21.87
CA GLU A 409 -11.58 -4.53 23.30
C GLU A 409 -10.31 -3.75 23.71
N GLN A 410 -9.82 -2.88 22.83
CA GLN A 410 -8.64 -2.05 23.09
C GLN A 410 -8.88 -1.07 24.25
N LEU A 411 -7.82 -0.45 24.76
CA LEU A 411 -7.93 0.57 25.81
C LEU A 411 -8.96 1.66 25.44
N ALA A 412 -9.82 1.99 26.40
CA ALA A 412 -10.93 2.94 26.26
C ALA A 412 -11.88 2.60 25.09
N TRP A 413 -12.09 1.31 24.80
CA TRP A 413 -12.95 0.90 23.68
C TRP A 413 -14.39 1.38 23.85
N ARG A 414 -14.90 1.47 25.08
CA ARG A 414 -16.27 1.93 25.36
C ARG A 414 -16.44 3.39 24.98
N GLU A 415 -15.58 4.24 25.51
CA GLU A 415 -15.58 5.69 25.27
C GLU A 415 -15.38 5.97 23.78
N ARG A 416 -14.47 5.23 23.14
CA ARG A 416 -14.20 5.36 21.70
C ARG A 416 -15.36 4.87 20.83
N ALA A 417 -16.02 3.78 21.22
CA ALA A 417 -17.21 3.28 20.52
C ALA A 417 -18.37 4.27 20.64
N GLU A 418 -18.63 4.78 21.85
CA GLU A 418 -19.66 5.79 22.08
C GLU A 418 -19.38 7.07 21.29
N ALA A 419 -18.14 7.55 21.26
CA ALA A 419 -17.78 8.71 20.47
C ALA A 419 -18.04 8.51 18.97
N MET A 420 -17.87 7.29 18.43
CA MET A 420 -18.24 6.98 17.04
C MET A 420 -19.76 7.00 16.85
N LEU A 421 -20.54 6.44 17.78
CA LEU A 421 -22.00 6.50 17.70
C LEU A 421 -22.51 7.94 17.76
N ASP A 422 -21.91 8.79 18.59
CA ASP A 422 -22.24 10.21 18.68
C ASP A 422 -21.97 10.95 17.36
N GLN A 423 -20.89 10.61 16.64
CA GLN A 423 -20.68 11.15 15.28
C GLN A 423 -21.73 10.67 14.29
N GLY A 424 -22.17 9.41 14.38
CA GLY A 424 -23.23 8.89 13.54
C GLY A 424 -24.57 9.59 13.75
N LEU A 425 -24.93 9.84 15.01
CA LEU A 425 -26.15 10.58 15.34
C LEU A 425 -26.09 12.01 14.80
N ARG A 426 -24.98 12.73 15.02
CA ARG A 426 -24.79 14.08 14.47
C ARG A 426 -24.86 14.12 12.94
N ALA A 427 -24.32 13.11 12.27
CA ALA A 427 -24.36 13.03 10.81
C ALA A 427 -25.81 12.98 10.29
N LEU A 428 -26.70 12.24 10.97
CA LEU A 428 -28.12 12.16 10.62
C LEU A 428 -28.92 13.41 11.04
N GLU A 429 -28.55 14.04 12.16
CA GLU A 429 -29.21 15.27 12.63
C GLU A 429 -28.96 16.47 11.71
N ALA A 430 -27.77 16.58 11.12
CA ALA A 430 -27.44 17.66 10.20
C ALA A 430 -28.28 17.68 8.89
N GLN A 431 -29.15 16.68 8.68
CA GLN A 431 -30.10 16.62 7.56
C GLN A 431 -31.51 17.10 7.91
N LYS A 432 -31.85 17.23 9.20
CA LYS A 432 -33.14 17.73 9.69
C LYS A 432 -33.10 19.24 9.80
#